data_AF-A0A1B9AYW1-F1
#
_entry.id   AF-A0A1B9AYW1-F1
#
_cell.length_a   1.000
_cell.length_b   1.000
_cell.length_c   1.000
_cell.angle_alpha   90.00
_cell.angle_beta   90.00
_cell.angle_gamma   90.00
#
_symmetry.space_group_name_H-M   'P 1'
#
loop_
_entity.id
_entity.type
_entity.pdbx_description
1 polymer ?
#
loop_
_entity_poly.entity_id
_entity_poly.type
_entity_poly.pdbx_seq_one_letter_code
_entity_poly.pdbx_strand_id
1 'polypeptide(L)'
;MIAVWIMSSMPDNVIIELPQSEADRFFKESLHLIEFAILYSLIVNAFLAHGRFTNAVHVAAALIACFYGLIDEIHQAFVPFRSATVIDAVKDITGVLVCFLIVQFTYFQRPNSLISRLMNKFTHWTSS
;
A
#
# COMPACT_ATOMS: atom_id res chain seq x y z
N MET A 1 1.34 1.66 10.28
CA MET A 1 2.81 1.73 10.41
C MET A 1 3.32 0.58 11.27
N ILE A 2 3.09 0.56 12.58
CA ILE A 2 3.57 -0.55 13.44
C ILE A 2 3.02 -1.92 13.02
N ALA A 3 1.73 -2.02 12.70
CA ALA A 3 1.11 -3.28 12.26
C ALA A 3 1.66 -3.81 10.92
N VAL A 4 1.99 -2.89 10.00
CA VAL A 4 2.61 -3.21 8.70
C VAL A 4 3.97 -3.83 8.92
N TRP A 5 4.76 -3.17 9.77
CA TRP A 5 6.10 -3.60 10.12
C TRP A 5 6.13 -4.96 10.83
N ILE A 6 5.16 -5.22 11.71
CA ILE A 6 5.05 -6.51 12.42
C ILE A 6 4.63 -7.64 11.47
N MET A 7 3.65 -7.42 10.59
CA MET A 7 3.21 -8.45 9.64
C MET A 7 4.29 -8.77 8.61
N SER A 8 4.94 -7.75 8.06
CA SER A 8 6.04 -7.88 7.10
C SER A 8 7.24 -8.66 7.68
N SER A 9 7.51 -8.50 8.98
CA SER A 9 8.63 -9.16 9.67
C SER A 9 8.40 -10.65 10.00
N MET A 10 7.20 -11.20 9.80
CA MET A 10 6.91 -12.60 10.18
C MET A 10 7.53 -13.58 9.18
N PRO A 11 8.38 -14.54 9.59
CA PRO A 11 8.95 -15.53 8.69
C PRO A 11 7.90 -16.50 8.13
N ASP A 12 8.02 -16.85 6.85
CA ASP A 12 7.04 -17.67 6.11
C ASP A 12 6.89 -19.12 6.63
N ASN A 13 7.79 -19.55 7.51
CA ASN A 13 7.98 -20.94 7.94
C ASN A 13 7.53 -21.23 9.38
N VAL A 14 6.91 -20.29 10.10
CA VAL A 14 6.66 -20.45 11.55
C VAL A 14 5.38 -21.21 11.91
N ILE A 15 4.41 -21.39 11.00
CA ILE A 15 3.08 -21.90 11.42
C ILE A 15 2.68 -23.25 10.82
N ILE A 16 3.08 -23.64 9.60
CA ILE A 16 2.70 -24.97 9.06
C ILE A 16 3.73 -25.47 8.05
N GLU A 17 4.35 -26.64 8.30
CA GLU A 17 5.03 -27.44 7.28
C GLU A 17 3.97 -28.04 6.34
N LEU A 18 3.37 -27.22 5.49
CA LEU A 18 2.62 -27.70 4.34
C LEU A 18 3.59 -27.90 3.17
N PRO A 19 3.33 -28.85 2.26
CA PRO A 19 4.14 -28.99 1.04
C PRO A 19 4.32 -27.60 0.44
N GLN A 20 5.56 -27.25 0.07
CA GLN A 20 5.94 -25.97 -0.54
C GLN A 20 5.09 -25.73 -1.81
N SER A 21 3.86 -25.28 -1.62
CA SER A 21 2.92 -25.06 -2.70
C SER A 21 3.13 -23.63 -3.14
N GLU A 22 3.32 -23.43 -4.43
CA GLU A 22 3.46 -22.10 -5.02
C GLU A 22 2.27 -21.19 -4.67
N ALA A 23 1.12 -21.78 -4.32
CA ALA A 23 -0.06 -21.08 -3.83
C ALA A 23 0.16 -20.34 -2.50
N ASP A 24 0.88 -20.91 -1.52
CA ASP A 24 1.15 -20.24 -0.23
C ASP A 24 2.10 -19.05 -0.42
N ARG A 25 3.12 -19.24 -1.27
CA ARG A 25 4.03 -18.17 -1.66
C ARG A 25 3.28 -17.05 -2.39
N PHE A 26 2.45 -17.40 -3.36
CA PHE A 26 1.62 -16.45 -4.09
C PHE A 26 0.65 -15.68 -3.18
N PHE A 27 0.02 -16.34 -2.21
CA PHE A 27 -0.93 -15.70 -1.30
C PHE A 27 -0.23 -14.70 -0.38
N LYS A 28 0.95 -15.04 0.14
CA LYS A 28 1.80 -14.15 0.94
C LYS A 28 2.32 -12.96 0.12
N GLU A 29 2.78 -13.22 -1.11
CA GLU A 29 3.23 -12.17 -2.04
C GLU A 29 2.09 -11.21 -2.43
N SER A 30 0.85 -11.71 -2.54
CA SER A 30 -0.34 -10.89 -2.80
C SER A 30 -0.67 -9.97 -1.62
N LEU A 31 -0.27 -10.35 -0.40
CA LEU A 31 -0.57 -9.63 0.82
C LEU A 31 0.24 -8.33 0.93
N HIS A 32 1.49 -8.34 0.48
CA HIS A 32 2.30 -7.13 0.34
C HIS A 32 1.67 -6.13 -0.64
N LEU A 33 1.14 -6.59 -1.77
CA LEU A 33 0.45 -5.72 -2.72
C LEU A 33 -0.75 -5.00 -2.08
N ILE A 34 -1.53 -5.72 -1.27
CA ILE A 34 -2.67 -5.16 -0.51
C ILE A 34 -2.18 -4.22 0.58
N GLU A 35 -1.10 -4.55 1.28
CA GLU A 35 -0.52 -3.75 2.35
C GLU A 35 -0.10 -2.36 1.87
N PHE A 36 0.63 -2.28 0.76
CA PHE A 36 1.05 -1.00 0.19
C PHE A 36 -0.10 -0.22 -0.44
N ALA A 37 -1.13 -0.90 -0.95
CA ALA A 37 -2.38 -0.27 -1.36
C ALA A 37 -3.13 0.38 -0.17
N ILE A 38 -3.17 -0.30 0.98
CA ILE A 38 -3.74 0.24 2.22
C ILE A 38 -2.90 1.42 2.71
N LEU A 39 -1.58 1.30 2.72
CA LEU A 39 -0.67 2.38 3.12
C LEU A 39 -0.92 3.64 2.29
N TYR A 40 -0.93 3.50 0.97
CA TYR A 40 -1.21 4.60 0.06
C TYR A 40 -2.58 5.25 0.36
N SER A 41 -3.61 4.43 0.56
CA SER A 41 -4.95 4.90 0.88
C SER A 41 -5.03 5.67 2.21
N LEU A 42 -4.27 5.24 3.22
CA LEU A 42 -4.18 5.94 4.52
C LEU A 42 -3.52 7.31 4.37
N ILE A 43 -2.45 7.40 3.57
CA ILE A 43 -1.77 8.68 3.30
C ILE A 43 -2.71 9.63 2.55
N VAL A 44 -3.42 9.13 1.53
CA VAL A 44 -4.45 9.90 0.79
C VAL A 44 -5.54 10.40 1.73
N ASN A 45 -6.07 9.55 2.61
CA ASN A 45 -7.10 9.94 3.58
C ASN A 45 -6.60 11.00 4.57
N ALA A 46 -5.35 10.90 5.02
CA ALA A 46 -4.75 11.92 5.88
C ALA A 46 -4.70 13.29 5.18
N PHE A 47 -4.33 13.33 3.90
CA PHE A 47 -4.32 14.57 3.12
C PHE A 47 -5.73 15.10 2.79
N LEU A 48 -6.69 14.21 2.54
CA LEU A 48 -8.11 14.58 2.37
C LEU A 48 -8.68 15.22 3.62
N ALA A 49 -8.36 14.70 4.81
CA ALA A 49 -8.80 15.26 6.09
C ALA A 49 -8.31 16.70 6.30
N HIS A 50 -7.16 17.07 5.72
CA HIS A 50 -6.64 18.44 5.74
C HIS A 50 -7.18 19.33 4.60
N GLY A 51 -8.14 18.84 3.79
CA GLY A 51 -8.87 19.63 2.79
C GLY A 51 -8.07 20.05 1.56
N ARG A 52 -6.87 19.49 1.34
CA ARG A 52 -5.97 19.87 0.23
C ARG A 52 -5.52 18.68 -0.60
N PHE A 53 -6.46 17.96 -1.19
CA PHE A 53 -6.14 16.84 -2.08
C PHE A 53 -6.01 17.31 -3.54
N THR A 54 -4.79 17.63 -3.95
CA THR A 54 -4.43 18.05 -5.32
C THR A 54 -3.65 16.96 -6.03
N ASN A 55 -3.49 17.06 -7.36
CA ASN A 55 -2.63 16.14 -8.13
C ASN A 55 -1.19 16.07 -7.58
N ALA A 56 -0.64 17.19 -7.09
CA ALA A 56 0.69 17.21 -6.50
C ALA A 56 0.77 16.41 -5.20
N VAL A 57 -0.26 16.51 -4.36
CA VAL A 57 -0.36 15.75 -3.09
C VAL A 57 -0.60 14.26 -3.35
N HIS A 58 -1.40 13.95 -4.37
CA HIS A 58 -1.63 12.58 -4.84
C HIS A 58 -0.33 11.90 -5.32
N VAL A 59 0.50 12.60 -6.10
CA VAL A 59 1.83 12.12 -6.51
C VAL A 59 2.79 12.02 -5.32
N ALA A 60 2.82 13.02 -4.43
CA ALA A 60 3.65 12.97 -3.23
C ALA A 60 3.29 11.79 -2.32
N ALA A 61 1.99 11.49 -2.15
CA ALA A 61 1.52 10.34 -1.38
C ALA A 61 2.01 9.01 -1.96
N ALA A 62 1.99 8.86 -3.29
CA ALA A 62 2.53 7.68 -3.96
C ALA A 62 4.04 7.56 -3.77
N LEU A 63 4.79 8.65 -3.90
CA LEU A 63 6.23 8.64 -3.65
C LEU A 63 6.56 8.23 -2.21
N ILE A 64 5.85 8.79 -1.22
CA ILE A 64 6.04 8.43 0.19
C ILE A 64 5.74 6.94 0.42
N ALA A 65 4.66 6.41 -0.16
CA ALA A 65 4.32 4.99 -0.06
C ALA A 65 5.39 4.09 -0.69
N CYS A 66 5.89 4.42 -1.88
CA CYS A 66 6.99 3.70 -2.53
C CYS A 66 8.28 3.75 -1.70
N PHE A 67 8.65 4.92 -1.17
CA PHE A 67 9.81 5.06 -0.29
C PHE A 67 9.66 4.21 0.98
N TYR A 68 8.46 4.15 1.55
CA TYR A 68 8.20 3.32 2.71
C TYR A 68 8.35 1.83 2.39
N GLY A 69 7.89 1.36 1.22
CA GLY A 69 8.12 -0.02 0.78
C GLY A 69 9.59 -0.36 0.58
N LEU A 70 10.37 0.56 0.00
CA LEU A 70 11.82 0.39 -0.09
C LEU A 70 12.49 0.28 1.29
N ILE A 71 12.03 1.07 2.27
CA ILE A 71 12.54 0.98 3.65
C ILE A 71 12.15 -0.36 4.29
N ASP A 72 10.95 -0.88 3.99
CA ASP A 72 10.48 -2.17 4.49
C ASP A 72 11.32 -3.32 3.93
N GLU A 73 11.60 -3.35 2.63
CA GLU A 73 12.49 -4.32 2.00
C GLU A 73 13.94 -4.25 2.53
N ILE A 74 14.46 -3.03 2.74
CA ILE A 74 15.77 -2.85 3.39
C ILE A 74 15.73 -3.42 4.80
N HIS A 75 14.66 -3.20 5.56
CA HIS A 75 14.51 -3.76 6.90
C HIS A 75 14.43 -5.30 6.88
N GLN A 76 13.63 -5.87 5.97
CA GLN A 76 13.53 -7.31 5.78
C GLN A 76 14.87 -7.96 5.44
N ALA A 77 15.76 -7.25 4.73
CA ALA A 77 17.11 -7.75 4.46
C ALA A 77 17.95 -7.99 5.72
N PHE A 78 17.59 -7.37 6.86
CA PHE A 78 18.22 -7.59 8.16
C PHE A 78 17.45 -8.60 9.04
N VAL A 79 16.28 -9.08 8.60
CA VAL A 79 15.47 -10.06 9.34
C VAL A 79 15.95 -11.49 8.98
N PRO A 80 16.40 -12.29 9.96
CA PRO A 80 16.80 -13.68 9.69
C PRO A 80 15.64 -14.48 9.08
N PHE A 81 15.95 -15.35 8.12
CA PHE A 81 14.99 -16.22 7.42
C PHE A 81 14.00 -15.50 6.49
N ARG A 82 14.19 -14.19 6.23
CA ARG A 82 13.52 -13.45 5.15
C ARG A 82 14.45 -13.28 3.95
N SER A 83 13.87 -13.31 2.75
CA SER A 83 14.57 -13.05 1.49
C SER A 83 14.06 -11.73 0.94
N ALA A 84 14.76 -10.63 1.21
CA ALA A 84 14.50 -9.35 0.57
C ALA A 84 15.14 -9.35 -0.82
N THR A 85 14.35 -9.11 -1.86
CA THR A 85 14.85 -9.07 -3.24
C THR A 85 14.40 -7.82 -3.97
N VAL A 86 15.14 -7.44 -5.01
CA VAL A 86 14.74 -6.35 -5.90
C VAL A 86 13.36 -6.60 -6.52
N ILE A 87 12.98 -7.88 -6.69
CA ILE A 87 11.66 -8.25 -7.23
C ILE A 87 10.56 -7.87 -6.23
N ASP A 88 10.79 -8.00 -4.93
CA ASP A 88 9.80 -7.68 -3.90
C ASP A 88 9.59 -6.16 -3.78
N ALA A 89 10.68 -5.38 -3.84
CA ALA A 89 10.58 -3.92 -3.97
C ALA A 89 9.78 -3.47 -5.21
N VAL A 90 9.91 -4.17 -6.35
CA VAL A 90 9.12 -3.88 -7.56
C VAL A 90 7.64 -4.22 -7.35
N LYS A 91 7.32 -5.29 -6.61
CA LYS A 91 5.94 -5.66 -6.27
C LYS A 91 5.28 -4.58 -5.41
N ASP A 92 5.98 -4.08 -4.41
CA ASP A 92 5.46 -3.02 -3.51
C ASP A 92 5.11 -1.75 -4.30
N ILE A 93 6.04 -1.32 -5.17
CA ILE A 93 5.82 -0.18 -6.07
C ILE A 93 4.63 -0.44 -7.00
N THR A 94 4.47 -1.67 -7.48
CA THR A 94 3.34 -2.06 -8.34
C THR A 94 2.00 -1.93 -7.59
N GLY A 95 1.94 -2.36 -6.32
CA GLY A 95 0.76 -2.19 -5.48
C GLY A 95 0.36 -0.72 -5.28
N VAL A 96 1.36 0.13 -5.01
CA VAL A 96 1.15 1.59 -4.94
C VAL A 96 0.66 2.14 -6.28
N LEU A 97 1.26 1.72 -7.39
CA LEU A 97 0.92 2.22 -8.73
C LEU A 97 -0.51 1.86 -9.13
N VAL A 98 -0.96 0.63 -8.86
CA VAL A 98 -2.34 0.19 -9.14
C VAL A 98 -3.34 1.08 -8.39
N CYS A 99 -3.11 1.31 -7.10
CA CYS A 99 -3.97 2.14 -6.28
C CYS A 99 -3.94 3.62 -6.71
N PHE A 100 -2.76 4.13 -7.04
CA PHE A 100 -2.56 5.46 -7.60
C PHE A 100 -3.37 5.67 -8.89
N LEU A 101 -3.31 4.71 -9.82
CA LEU A 101 -4.05 4.78 -11.08
C LEU A 101 -5.56 4.73 -10.85
N ILE A 102 -6.04 3.85 -9.96
CA ILE A 102 -7.47 3.80 -9.60
C ILE A 102 -7.93 5.18 -9.13
N VAL A 103 -7.24 5.77 -8.15
CA VAL A 103 -7.60 7.09 -7.63
C VAL A 103 -7.44 8.18 -8.70
N GLN A 104 -6.41 8.13 -9.54
CA GLN A 104 -6.22 9.07 -10.65
C GLN A 104 -7.40 9.06 -11.63
N PHE A 105 -7.84 7.87 -12.04
CA PHE A 105 -8.96 7.71 -12.97
C PHE A 105 -10.31 7.99 -12.32
N THR A 106 -10.51 7.60 -11.07
CA THR A 106 -11.81 7.76 -10.42
C THR A 106 -12.01 9.13 -9.80
N TYR A 107 -11.01 9.69 -9.12
CA TYR A 107 -11.16 10.96 -8.41
C TYR A 107 -11.01 12.17 -9.35
N PHE A 108 -9.95 12.20 -10.18
CA PHE A 108 -9.66 13.34 -11.04
C PHE A 108 -10.34 13.28 -12.41
N GLN A 109 -10.44 12.09 -13.02
CA GLN A 109 -11.03 11.96 -14.36
C GLN A 109 -12.53 11.62 -14.36
N ARG A 110 -13.06 11.01 -13.29
CA ARG A 110 -14.48 10.61 -13.19
C ARG A 110 -15.14 11.02 -11.87
N PRO A 111 -15.46 12.31 -11.68
CA PRO A 111 -16.01 12.83 -10.42
C PRO A 111 -17.35 12.17 -9.97
N ASN A 112 -18.05 11.49 -10.87
CA ASN A 112 -19.29 10.75 -10.56
C ASN A 112 -19.07 9.29 -10.10
N SER A 113 -17.83 8.83 -9.99
CA SER A 113 -17.51 7.47 -9.52
C SER A 113 -17.86 7.26 -8.04
N LEU A 114 -18.11 6.01 -7.65
CA LEU A 114 -18.36 5.64 -6.25
C LEU A 114 -17.20 6.07 -5.33
N ILE A 115 -15.97 5.90 -5.79
CA ILE A 115 -14.76 6.28 -5.05
C ILE A 115 -14.69 7.79 -4.85
N SER A 116 -14.92 8.59 -5.91
CA SER A 116 -14.94 10.05 -5.80
C SER A 116 -16.03 10.55 -4.84
N ARG A 117 -17.24 9.98 -4.92
CA ARG A 117 -18.33 10.30 -3.99
C ARG A 117 -17.97 9.97 -2.55
N LEU A 118 -17.33 8.82 -2.31
CA LEU A 118 -16.91 8.40 -0.98
C LEU A 118 -15.82 9.32 -0.42
N MET A 119 -14.81 9.66 -1.22
CA MET A 119 -13.73 10.59 -0.84
C MET A 119 -14.26 12.00 -0.56
N ASN A 120 -15.21 12.50 -1.38
CA ASN A 120 -15.83 13.81 -1.16
C ASN A 120 -16.69 13.81 0.11
N LYS A 121 -17.48 12.75 0.34
CA LYS A 121 -18.25 12.59 1.58
C LYS A 121 -17.34 12.57 2.81
N PHE A 122 -16.22 11.87 2.73
CA PHE A 122 -15.22 11.83 3.80
C PHE A 122 -14.64 13.22 4.08
N THR A 123 -14.24 13.94 3.04
CA THR A 123 -13.70 15.31 3.15
C THR A 123 -14.69 16.25 3.84
N HIS A 124 -15.97 16.21 3.44
CA HIS A 124 -17.03 16.99 4.08
C HIS A 124 -17.25 16.62 5.55
N TRP A 125 -17.20 15.33 5.88
CA TRP A 125 -17.33 14.86 7.26
C TRP A 125 -16.17 15.35 8.13
N THR A 126 -14.93 15.36 7.62
CA THR A 126 -13.76 15.84 8.38
C THR A 126 -13.69 17.36 8.55
N SER A 127 -14.36 18.12 7.67
CA SER A 127 -14.37 19.59 7.70
C SER A 127 -15.59 20.19 8.42
N SER A 128 -16.49 19.36 8.95
CA SER A 128 -17.70 19.76 9.70
C SER A 128 -17.44 19.70 11.20
#